data_AF-A0A7J8RHC5-F1
#
_entry.id   AF-A0A7J8RHC5-F1
#
_cell.length_a   1.000
_cell.length_b   1.000
_cell.length_c   1.000
_cell.angle_alpha   90.00
_cell.angle_beta   90.00
_cell.angle_gamma   90.00
#
_symmetry.space_group_name_H-M   'P 1'
#
loop_
_entity.id
_entity.type
_entity.pdbx_description
1 polymer ?
#
loop_
_entity_poly.entity_id
_entity_poly.type
_entity_poly.pdbx_seq_one_letter_code
_entity_poly.pdbx_strand_id
1 'polypeptide(L)' 'MKEKIGNLSFQNYRPTKNNILVIDPASNKDVHFLKNLIYVGGKRGRGQIYPDGNKSNNTVYNATAT' A
#
# COMPACT_ATOMS: atom_id res chain seq x y z
N MET A 1 23.17 -6.68 -2.95
CA MET A 1 23.07 -5.70 -4.05
C MET A 1 22.43 -4.45 -3.47
N LYS A 2 23.12 -3.30 -3.48
CA LYS A 2 22.62 -2.03 -2.90
C LYS A 2 21.89 -1.28 -4.01
N GLU A 3 20.58 -1.47 -4.09
CA GLU A 3 19.74 -0.87 -5.13
C GLU A 3 19.48 0.58 -4.75
N LYS A 4 20.10 1.53 -5.46
CA LYS A 4 19.84 2.97 -5.32
C LYS A 4 18.70 3.36 -6.25
N ILE A 5 17.69 4.03 -5.71
CA ILE A 5 16.71 4.80 -6.50
C ILE A 5 16.99 6.27 -6.19
N GLY A 6 17.55 7.01 -7.15
CA GLY A 6 18.05 8.37 -6.92
C GLY A 6 19.23 8.42 -5.93
N ASN A 7 19.25 9.45 -5.05
CA ASN A 7 20.28 9.60 -4.00
C ASN A 7 20.05 8.68 -2.78
N LEU A 8 18.98 7.89 -2.76
CA LEU A 8 18.58 7.13 -1.60
C LEU A 8 19.27 5.77 -1.57
N SER A 9 19.81 5.42 -0.40
CA SER A 9 20.31 4.08 -0.15
C SER A 9 19.30 3.27 0.64
N PHE A 10 18.96 2.09 0.11
CA PHE A 10 17.98 1.19 0.72
C PHE A 10 18.63 -0.13 1.11
N GLN A 11 18.06 -0.75 2.13
CA GLN A 11 18.33 -2.13 2.48
C GLN A 11 17.00 -2.86 2.65
N ASN A 12 16.95 -4.12 2.21
CA ASN A 12 15.81 -4.98 2.53
C ASN A 12 15.78 -5.21 4.04
N TYR A 13 14.60 -5.10 4.65
CA TYR A 13 14.43 -5.40 6.07
C TYR A 13 14.84 -6.86 6.40
N ARG A 14 14.55 -7.79 5.49
CA ARG A 14 14.98 -9.19 5.55
C ARG A 14 15.19 -9.72 4.13
N PRO A 15 16.13 -10.66 3.88
CA PRO A 15 16.38 -11.18 2.54
C PRO A 15 15.18 -11.77 1.81
N THR A 16 14.17 -12.26 2.55
CA THR A 16 12.95 -12.86 1.99
C THR A 16 11.76 -11.90 1.89
N LYS A 17 11.91 -10.64 2.33
CA LYS A 17 10.82 -9.65 2.39
C LYS A 17 11.23 -8.35 1.69
N ASN A 18 11.09 -8.34 0.37
CA ASN A 18 11.47 -7.20 -0.47
C ASN A 18 10.45 -6.06 -0.45
N ASN A 19 9.24 -6.29 0.07
CA ASN A 19 8.18 -5.28 0.18
C ASN A 19 8.39 -4.28 1.32
N ILE A 20 9.43 -4.45 2.15
CA ILE A 20 9.78 -3.55 3.24
C ILE A 20 11.23 -3.09 3.04
N LEU A 21 11.38 -1.82 2.70
CA LEU A 21 12.68 -1.17 2.54
C LEU A 21 12.99 -0.30 3.76
N VAL A 22 14.21 -0.42 4.26
CA VAL A 22 14.77 0.44 5.30
C VAL A 22 15.62 1.51 4.63
N ILE A 23 15.39 2.76 5.04
CA ILE A 23 16.11 3.94 4.53
C ILE A 23 17.10 4.40 5.59
N ASP A 24 18.30 4.81 5.15
CA ASP A 24 19.27 5.48 6.01
C ASP A 24 19.06 7.02 6.00
N PRO A 25 18.66 7.64 7.12
CA PRO A 25 18.50 9.10 7.26
C PRO A 25 19.77 9.90 6.96
N ALA A 26 20.98 9.31 7.11
CA ALA A 26 22.23 10.01 6.77
C ALA A 26 22.33 10.30 5.26
N SER A 27 21.63 9.52 4.44
CA SER A 27 21.61 9.70 2.98
C SER A 27 20.51 10.63 2.46
N ASN A 28 19.51 10.98 3.30
CA ASN A 28 18.43 11.91 2.96
C ASN A 28 17.99 12.76 4.15
N LYS A 29 18.12 14.09 4.00
CA LYS A 29 17.74 15.08 5.02
C LYS A 29 16.24 15.12 5.33
N ASP A 30 15.39 14.67 4.40
CA ASP A 30 13.93 14.66 4.58
C ASP A 30 13.44 13.45 5.40
N VAL A 31 14.32 12.47 5.67
CA VAL A 31 14.01 11.29 6.47
C VAL A 31 14.67 11.46 7.84
N HIS A 32 13.90 11.25 8.90
CA HIS A 32 14.37 11.40 10.28
C HIS A 32 14.17 10.09 11.06
N PHE A 33 15.00 9.89 12.09
CA PHE A 33 14.82 8.79 13.04
C PHE A 33 13.60 9.06 13.92
N LEU A 34 12.44 8.57 13.49
CA LEU A 34 11.17 8.77 14.18
C LEU A 34 10.34 7.48 14.22
N LYS A 35 9.35 7.46 15.09
CA LYS A 35 8.36 6.39 15.18
C LYS A 35 7.29 6.65 14.11
N ASN A 36 7.38 5.95 12.99
CA ASN A 36 6.45 6.13 11.88
C ASN A 36 5.22 5.24 12.05
N LEU A 37 4.04 5.75 11.67
CA LEU A 37 2.81 4.98 11.61
C LEU A 37 2.77 4.16 10.31
N ILE A 38 2.29 2.92 10.40
CA ILE A 38 2.06 2.04 9.25
C ILE A 38 0.57 1.67 9.24
N TYR A 39 -0.15 2.08 8.20
CA TYR A 39 -1.55 1.73 8.00
C TYR A 39 -1.65 0.52 7.06
N VAL A 40 -2.37 -0.52 7.49
CA VAL A 40 -2.55 -1.76 6.72
C VAL A 40 -4.04 -2.02 6.54
N GLY A 41 -4.45 -2.23 5.29
CA GLY A 41 -5.82 -2.57 4.93
C GLY A 41 -5.92 -4.01 4.40
N GLY A 42 -6.98 -4.72 4.80
CA GLY A 42 -7.29 -6.06 4.30
C GLY A 42 -8.73 -6.17 3.86
N LYS A 43 -9.00 -6.96 2.82
CA LYS A 43 -10.35 -7.26 2.30
C LYS A 43 -10.46 -8.75 2.01
N ARG A 44 -11.67 -9.29 2.14
CA ARG A 44 -12.01 -10.67 1.78
C ARG A 44 -13.31 -10.67 0.97
N GLY A 45 -13.45 -11.62 0.04
CA GLY A 45 -14.60 -11.72 -0.85
C GLY A 45 -14.60 -10.69 -1.97
N ARG A 46 -15.71 -10.63 -2.73
CA ARG A 46 -15.87 -9.71 -3.88
C ARG A 46 -16.42 -8.35 -3.43
N GLY A 47 -15.94 -7.27 -4.03
CA GLY A 47 -16.45 -5.91 -3.81
C GLY A 47 -17.85 -5.71 -4.38
N GLN A 48 -18.55 -4.69 -3.89
CA GLN A 48 -19.93 -4.39 -4.30
C GLN A 48 -20.01 -3.62 -5.61
N ILE A 49 -19.01 -2.79 -5.90
CA ILE A 49 -19.00 -1.79 -6.97
C ILE A 49 -17.73 -1.95 -7.80
N TYR A 50 -17.85 -1.82 -9.12
CA TYR A 50 -16.75 -1.79 -10.07
C TYR A 50 -16.14 -0.38 -10.18
N PRO A 51 -14.91 -0.21 -10.71
CA PRO A 51 -14.27 1.11 -10.84
C PRO A 51 -15.05 2.13 -11.67
N ASP A 52 -15.90 1.67 -12.59
CA ASP A 52 -16.81 2.49 -13.41
C ASP A 52 -18.07 2.95 -12.65
N GLY A 53 -18.23 2.56 -11.38
CA GLY A 53 -19.38 2.89 -10.54
C GLY A 53 -20.54 1.88 -10.65
N ASN A 54 -20.48 0.91 -11.55
CA ASN A 54 -21.54 -0.06 -11.72
C ASN A 54 -21.60 -1.08 -10.57
N LYS A 55 -22.82 -1.52 -10.22
CA LYS A 55 -23.05 -2.55 -9.20
C LYS A 55 -22.62 -3.93 -9.69
N SER A 56 -21.89 -4.67 -8.88
CA SER A 56 -21.61 -6.10 -9.08
C SER A 56 -22.78 -6.99 -8.66
N ASN A 57 -22.80 -8.25 -9.11
CA ASN A 57 -23.77 -9.25 -8.63
C ASN A 57 -23.52 -9.76 -7.19
N ASN A 58 -22.65 -9.12 -6.41
CA ASN A 58 -22.49 -9.36 -4.96
C ASN A 58 -22.96 -8.15 -4.15
N THR A 59 -24.15 -7.63 -4.48
CA THR A 59 -24.76 -6.48 -3.82
C THR A 59 -26.28 -6.62 -3.77
N VAL A 60 -26.94 -5.76 -3.00
CA VAL A 60 -28.40 -5.69 -2.92
C VAL A 60 -28.95 -4.84 -4.09
N TYR A 61 -29.99 -5.37 -4.75
CA TYR A 61 -30.74 -4.68 -5.80
C TYR A 61 -32.13 -4.29 -5.28
N ASN A 62 -32.56 -3.06 -5.56
CA ASN A 62 -33.84 -2.48 -5.12
C ASN A 62 -34.67 -2.09 -6.35
N ALA A 63 -36.00 -2.08 -6.20
CA ALA A 63 -36.89 -1.60 -7.25
C ALA A 63 -36.69 -0.09 -7.49
N THR A 64 -36.73 0.32 -8.76
CA THR A 64 -36.45 1.71 -9.17
C THR A 64 -37.70 2.60 -9.14
N ALA A 65 -38.89 2.00 -9.19
CA ALA A 65 -40.17 2.71 -9.19
C ALA A 65 -41.17 1.96 -8.30
N THR A 66 -42.11 2.72 -7.74
CA THR A 66 -43.28 2.22 -6.99
C THR A 66 -44.45 1.93 -7.92
#